data_AF-A0A9Q6HLX1-F1
#
_entry.id   AF-A0A9Q6HLX1-F1
#
_cell.length_a   1.000
_cell.length_b   1.000
_cell.length_c   1.000
_cell.angle_alpha   90.00
_cell.angle_beta   90.00
_cell.angle_gamma   90.00
#
_symmetry.space_group_name_H-M   'P 1'
#
loop_
_entity.id
_entity.type
_entity.pdbx_description
1 polymer ?
#
loop_
_entity_poly.entity_id
_entity_poly.type
_entity_poly.pdbx_seq_one_letter_code
_entity_poly.pdbx_strand_id
1 'polypeptide(L)'
;FFAGFAKARGDFWYSGVAPYYVFQIKTFTMGWIDNIIEPFIKSPLILLIISYSAIFMQMLFPILIFNKITKVLVVIGSITFHLSIIAVMGLVTFGMIMIALDLLFINDQQFIKLKKFITKRRESFLNQKSNYI
;
A
#
# COMPACT_ATOMS: atom_id res chain seq x y z
N PHE A 1 -4.26 -4.02 -12.81
CA PHE A 1 -4.81 -3.41 -14.04
C PHE A 1 -6.33 -3.43 -14.09
N PHE A 2 -7.00 -4.58 -14.32
CA PHE A 2 -8.46 -4.63 -14.50
C PHE A 2 -9.26 -4.03 -13.35
N ALA A 3 -8.82 -4.23 -12.11
CA ALA A 3 -9.46 -3.61 -10.95
C ALA A 3 -9.39 -2.07 -11.00
N GLY A 4 -8.30 -1.48 -11.49
CA GLY A 4 -8.16 -0.03 -11.66
C GLY A 4 -9.05 0.48 -12.79
N PHE A 5 -9.13 -0.25 -13.91
CA PHE A 5 -10.03 0.07 -15.01
C PHE A 5 -11.51 0.01 -14.59
N ALA A 6 -11.89 -1.01 -13.82
CA ALA A 6 -13.24 -1.13 -13.27
C ALA A 6 -13.57 0.04 -12.32
N LYS A 7 -12.62 0.44 -11.46
CA LYS A 7 -12.77 1.63 -10.61
C LYS A 7 -12.90 2.91 -11.44
N ALA A 8 -12.08 3.10 -12.46
CA ALA A 8 -12.12 4.28 -13.32
C ALA A 8 -13.48 4.45 -14.03
N ARG A 9 -14.19 3.35 -14.31
CA ARG A 9 -15.52 3.36 -14.92
C ARG A 9 -16.68 3.47 -13.92
N GLY A 10 -16.42 3.36 -12.62
CA GLY A 10 -17.47 3.37 -11.60
C GLY A 10 -17.71 4.78 -11.06
N ASP A 11 -18.97 5.24 -11.10
CA ASP A 11 -19.36 6.59 -10.67
C ASP A 11 -18.91 6.92 -9.25
N PHE A 12 -18.99 5.96 -8.31
CA PHE A 12 -18.55 6.15 -6.92
C PHE A 12 -17.05 6.38 -6.78
N TRP A 13 -16.24 5.75 -7.62
CA TRP A 13 -14.79 5.90 -7.59
C TRP A 13 -14.36 7.21 -8.27
N TYR A 14 -15.00 7.54 -9.40
CA TYR A 14 -14.78 8.80 -10.11
C TYR A 14 -15.14 10.03 -9.26
N SER A 15 -16.26 9.98 -8.54
CA SER A 15 -16.72 11.04 -7.63
C SER A 15 -16.00 11.08 -6.28
N GLY A 16 -15.11 10.13 -5.99
CA GLY A 16 -14.35 10.10 -4.75
C GLY A 16 -15.10 9.56 -3.52
N VAL A 17 -16.37 9.14 -3.65
CA VAL A 17 -17.18 8.67 -2.51
C VAL A 17 -17.02 7.18 -2.21
N ALA A 18 -16.42 6.39 -3.10
CA ALA A 18 -16.22 4.95 -2.86
C ALA A 18 -15.47 4.65 -1.53
N PRO A 19 -14.34 5.32 -1.19
CA PRO A 19 -13.63 5.06 0.06
C PRO A 19 -14.48 5.37 1.30
N TYR A 20 -15.37 6.36 1.24
CA TYR A 20 -16.30 6.68 2.33
C TYR A 20 -17.21 5.51 2.69
N TYR A 21 -17.75 4.81 1.69
CA TYR A 21 -18.57 3.62 1.90
C TYR A 21 -17.73 2.44 2.36
N VAL A 22 -16.55 2.25 1.77
CA VAL A 22 -15.62 1.18 2.11
C VAL A 22 -15.26 1.22 3.61
N PHE A 23 -14.92 2.39 4.14
CA PHE A 23 -14.55 2.56 5.55
C PHE A 23 -15.74 2.46 6.52
N GLN A 24 -16.99 2.40 6.04
CA GLN A 24 -18.17 2.24 6.89
C GLN A 24 -18.67 0.80 6.99
N ILE A 25 -18.04 -0.14 6.28
CA ILE A 25 -18.41 -1.54 6.35
C ILE A 25 -17.92 -2.11 7.69
N LYS A 26 -18.79 -2.13 8.70
CA LYS A 26 -18.48 -2.58 10.06
C LYS A 26 -17.97 -4.02 10.14
N THR A 27 -18.38 -4.87 9.19
CA THR A 27 -17.94 -6.27 9.12
C THR A 27 -16.44 -6.41 8.84
N PHE A 28 -15.85 -5.45 8.13
CA PHE A 28 -14.45 -5.52 7.71
C PHE A 28 -13.59 -4.42 8.36
N THR A 29 -14.17 -3.30 8.76
CA THR A 29 -13.40 -2.22 9.39
C THR A 29 -12.91 -2.66 10.77
N MET A 30 -11.59 -2.62 10.98
CA MET A 30 -11.00 -3.00 12.24
C MET A 30 -11.15 -1.87 13.28
N GLY A 31 -11.81 -2.14 14.41
CA GLY A 31 -12.20 -1.09 15.37
C GLY A 31 -11.08 -0.27 16.03
N TRP A 32 -9.84 -0.78 16.05
CA TRP A 32 -8.66 -0.02 16.50
C TRP A 32 -8.35 1.23 15.66
N ILE A 33 -8.90 1.35 14.44
CA ILE A 33 -8.61 2.43 13.51
C ILE A 33 -9.72 3.49 13.47
N ASP A 34 -10.89 3.25 14.09
CA ASP A 34 -12.06 4.14 14.01
C ASP A 34 -11.71 5.60 14.37
N ASN A 35 -10.93 5.81 15.43
CA ASN A 35 -10.48 7.14 15.87
C ASN A 35 -9.47 7.80 14.91
N ILE A 36 -8.74 7.00 14.14
CA ILE A 36 -7.73 7.48 13.18
C ILE A 36 -8.39 7.85 11.85
N ILE A 37 -9.36 7.06 11.39
CA ILE A 37 -9.99 7.21 10.07
C ILE A 37 -11.08 8.28 10.04
N GLU A 38 -11.76 8.52 11.17
CA GLU A 38 -12.82 9.54 11.30
C GLU A 38 -12.50 10.89 10.62
N PRO A 39 -11.35 11.55 10.87
CA PRO A 39 -11.02 12.82 10.22
C PRO A 39 -10.76 12.68 8.70
N PHE A 40 -10.31 11.52 8.24
CA PHE A 40 -10.08 11.26 6.81
C PHE A 40 -11.41 11.07 6.07
N ILE A 41 -12.38 10.38 6.69
CA ILE A 41 -13.74 10.19 6.14
C ILE A 41 -14.47 11.54 5.99
N LYS A 42 -14.25 12.47 6.93
CA LYS A 42 -14.92 13.78 6.93
C LYS A 42 -14.38 14.74 5.86
N SER A 43 -13.27 14.42 5.19
CA SER A 43 -12.63 15.30 4.20
C SER A 43 -12.85 14.79 2.77
N PRO A 44 -13.69 15.45 1.95
CA PRO A 44 -13.94 15.06 0.56
C PRO A 44 -12.66 15.06 -0.29
N LEU A 45 -11.74 15.99 -0.03
CA LEU A 45 -10.46 16.08 -0.75
C LEU A 45 -9.60 14.84 -0.50
N ILE A 46 -9.52 14.39 0.76
CA ILE A 46 -8.74 13.20 1.13
C ILE A 46 -9.34 11.96 0.48
N LEU A 47 -10.66 11.80 0.54
CA LEU A 47 -11.36 10.68 -0.10
C LEU A 47 -11.13 10.65 -1.61
N LEU A 48 -11.17 11.82 -2.26
CA LEU A 48 -10.85 11.97 -3.67
C LEU A 48 -9.41 11.51 -3.95
N ILE A 49 -8.43 11.98 -3.18
CA ILE A 49 -7.02 11.58 -3.33
C ILE A 49 -6.87 10.06 -3.18
N ILE A 50 -7.52 9.44 -2.19
CA ILE A 50 -7.48 7.97 -1.99
C ILE A 50 -8.06 7.25 -3.21
N SER A 51 -9.23 7.68 -3.71
CA SER A 51 -9.85 7.09 -4.91
C SER A 51 -8.93 7.14 -6.12
N TYR A 52 -8.43 8.33 -6.46
CA TYR A 52 -7.59 8.51 -7.63
C TYR A 52 -6.24 7.82 -7.45
N SER A 53 -5.66 7.83 -6.25
CA SER A 53 -4.43 7.08 -5.95
C SER A 53 -4.61 5.59 -6.24
N ALA A 54 -5.72 4.98 -5.80
CA ALA A 54 -6.00 3.57 -6.05
C ALA A 54 -6.21 3.27 -7.55
N ILE A 55 -6.94 4.14 -8.27
CA ILE A 55 -7.15 4.01 -9.72
C ILE A 55 -5.82 4.09 -10.46
N PHE A 56 -5.05 5.16 -10.25
CA PHE A 56 -3.79 5.40 -10.96
C PHE A 56 -2.77 4.31 -10.65
N MET A 57 -2.60 3.93 -9.39
CA MET A 57 -1.71 2.81 -9.03
C MET A 57 -2.07 1.55 -9.80
N GLN A 58 -3.33 1.14 -9.78
CA GLN A 58 -3.76 -0.12 -10.40
C GLN A 58 -3.72 -0.10 -11.93
N MET A 59 -3.95 1.06 -12.55
CA MET A 59 -3.88 1.23 -14.01
C MET A 59 -2.45 1.38 -14.53
N LEU A 60 -1.61 2.14 -13.82
CA LEU A 60 -0.23 2.40 -14.23
C LEU A 60 0.73 1.28 -13.84
N PHE A 61 0.37 0.40 -12.89
CA PHE A 61 1.18 -0.74 -12.46
C PHE A 61 1.87 -1.50 -13.60
N PRO A 62 1.14 -2.04 -14.62
CA PRO A 62 1.78 -2.80 -15.69
C PRO A 62 2.75 -1.96 -16.54
N ILE A 63 2.54 -0.65 -16.65
CA ILE A 63 3.40 0.23 -17.45
C ILE A 63 4.66 0.60 -16.66
N LEU A 64 4.50 0.94 -15.38
CA LEU A 64 5.58 1.40 -14.52
C LEU A 64 6.56 0.30 -14.13
N ILE A 65 6.20 -0.97 -14.29
CA ILE A 65 7.04 -2.10 -13.90
C ILE A 65 8.23 -2.35 -14.82
N PHE A 66 8.17 -1.85 -16.06
CA PHE A 66 9.22 -2.06 -17.06
C PHE A 66 10.50 -1.25 -16.79
N ASN A 67 10.38 -0.06 -16.18
CA ASN A 67 11.54 0.76 -15.83
C ASN A 67 12.06 0.40 -14.43
N LYS A 68 13.39 0.25 -14.27
CA LYS A 68 14.06 -0.19 -13.05
C LYS A 68 13.77 0.70 -11.83
N ILE A 69 13.59 2.01 -12.02
CA ILE A 69 13.32 2.97 -10.92
C ILE A 69 11.84 2.94 -10.56
N THR A 70 10.96 3.13 -11.56
CA THR A 70 9.51 3.16 -11.37
C THR A 70 8.96 1.83 -10.88
N LYS A 71 9.60 0.71 -11.24
CA LYS A 71 9.31 -0.62 -10.70
C LYS A 71 9.39 -0.64 -9.17
N VAL A 72 10.46 -0.11 -8.60
CA VAL A 72 10.63 -0.11 -7.14
C VAL A 72 9.56 0.75 -6.49
N LEU A 73 9.30 1.94 -7.04
CA LEU A 73 8.28 2.84 -6.51
C LEU A 73 6.88 2.23 -6.58
N VAL A 74 6.52 1.62 -7.71
CA VAL A 74 5.17 1.06 -7.92
C VAL A 74 4.95 -0.22 -7.10
N VAL A 75 5.98 -1.06 -6.93
CA VAL A 75 5.90 -2.25 -6.07
C VAL A 75 5.77 -1.84 -4.59
N ILE A 76 6.58 -0.88 -4.13
CA ILE A 76 6.45 -0.36 -2.75
C ILE A 76 5.06 0.24 -2.55
N GLY A 77 4.59 1.07 -3.48
CA GLY A 77 3.25 1.64 -3.44
C GLY A 77 2.16 0.57 -3.39
N SER A 78 2.31 -0.53 -4.15
CA SER A 78 1.37 -1.66 -4.18
C SER A 78 1.34 -2.38 -2.84
N ILE A 79 2.52 -2.70 -2.29
CA ILE A 79 2.63 -3.36 -0.99
C ILE A 79 2.04 -2.46 0.11
N THR A 80 2.33 -1.16 0.11
CA THR A 80 1.75 -0.22 1.08
C THR A 80 0.22 -0.14 0.93
N PHE A 81 -0.30 -0.15 -0.29
CA PHE A 81 -1.74 -0.20 -0.54
C PHE A 81 -2.37 -1.49 0.03
N HIS A 82 -1.78 -2.66 -0.21
CA HIS A 82 -2.29 -3.92 0.33
C HIS A 82 -2.14 -4.02 1.86
N LEU A 83 -1.07 -3.49 2.43
CA LEU A 83 -0.92 -3.37 3.88
C LEU A 83 -2.00 -2.47 4.49
N SER A 84 -2.36 -1.37 3.81
CA SER A 84 -3.46 -0.51 4.26
C SER A 84 -4.80 -1.25 4.26
N ILE A 85 -5.05 -2.12 3.28
CA ILE A 85 -6.25 -2.98 3.25
C ILE A 85 -6.24 -3.97 4.42
N ILE A 86 -5.11 -4.59 4.72
CA ILE A 86 -5.01 -5.51 5.87
C ILE A 86 -5.27 -4.75 7.17
N ALA A 87 -4.60 -3.61 7.36
CA ALA A 87 -4.70 -2.82 8.58
C ALA A 87 -6.12 -2.25 8.76
N VAL A 88 -6.68 -1.64 7.71
CA VAL A 88 -7.96 -0.93 7.81
C VAL A 88 -9.16 -1.87 7.70
N MET A 89 -9.13 -2.80 6.75
CA MET A 89 -10.28 -3.65 6.39
C MET A 89 -10.18 -5.09 6.89
N GLY A 90 -9.11 -5.45 7.59
CA GLY A 90 -8.95 -6.79 8.13
C GLY A 90 -8.96 -7.94 7.13
N LEU A 91 -8.81 -7.64 5.84
CA LEU A 91 -8.76 -8.63 4.77
C LEU A 91 -7.37 -9.26 4.68
N VAL A 92 -6.96 -9.94 5.77
CA VAL A 92 -5.60 -10.48 5.96
C VAL A 92 -5.22 -11.42 4.82
N THR A 93 -6.02 -12.46 4.56
CA THR A 93 -5.71 -13.46 3.53
C THR A 93 -5.59 -12.83 2.15
N PHE A 94 -6.53 -11.95 1.79
CA PHE A 94 -6.51 -11.24 0.51
C PHE A 94 -5.25 -10.37 0.38
N GLY A 95 -4.96 -9.54 1.37
CA GLY A 95 -3.79 -8.66 1.31
C GLY A 95 -2.47 -9.42 1.30
N MET A 96 -2.36 -10.52 2.06
CA MET A 96 -1.15 -11.35 2.08
C MET A 96 -0.87 -12.02 0.73
N ILE A 97 -1.92 -12.54 0.07
CA ILE A 97 -1.79 -13.10 -1.29
C ILE A 97 -1.33 -12.02 -2.26
N MET A 98 -1.93 -10.82 -2.20
CA MET A 98 -1.55 -9.73 -3.10
C MET A 98 -0.11 -9.24 -2.86
N ILE A 99 0.34 -9.14 -1.60
CA ILE A 99 1.73 -8.80 -1.28
C ILE A 99 2.69 -9.88 -1.79
N ALA A 100 2.36 -11.16 -1.64
CA ALA A 100 3.17 -12.24 -2.18
C ALA A 100 3.32 -12.14 -3.71
N LEU A 101 2.25 -11.77 -4.42
CA LEU A 101 2.29 -11.50 -5.87
C LEU A 101 3.13 -10.26 -6.20
N ASP A 102 3.02 -9.18 -5.43
CA ASP A 102 3.82 -7.97 -5.62
C ASP A 102 5.34 -8.27 -5.50
N LEU A 103 5.71 -9.15 -4.57
CA LEU A 103 7.11 -9.54 -4.34
C LEU A 103 7.74 -10.30 -5.52
N LEU A 104 6.94 -10.95 -6.37
CA LEU A 104 7.44 -11.64 -7.58
C LEU A 104 8.11 -10.68 -8.58
N PHE A 105 7.84 -9.37 -8.47
CA PHE A 105 8.39 -8.36 -9.36
C PHE A 105 9.73 -7.76 -8.86
N ILE A 106 10.20 -8.17 -7.69
CA ILE A 106 11.50 -7.76 -7.14
C ILE A 106 12.57 -8.75 -7.60
N ASN A 107 13.61 -8.26 -8.28
CA ASN A 107 14.73 -9.10 -8.72
C ASN A 107 15.70 -9.41 -7.56
N ASP A 108 16.40 -10.55 -7.61
CA ASP A 108 17.40 -10.97 -6.61
C ASP A 108 18.46 -9.90 -6.29
N GLN A 109 18.89 -9.11 -7.29
CA GLN A 109 19.85 -8.03 -7.05
C GLN A 109 19.31 -6.92 -6.15
N GLN A 110 18.00 -6.64 -6.22
CA GLN A 110 17.34 -5.69 -5.32
C GLN A 110 17.21 -6.28 -3.92
N PHE A 111 16.92 -7.59 -3.83
CA PHE A 111 16.90 -8.31 -2.56
C PHE A 111 18.28 -8.31 -1.87
N ILE A 112 19.37 -8.52 -2.62
CA ILE A 112 20.75 -8.47 -2.11
C ILE A 112 21.09 -7.06 -1.62
N LYS A 113 20.69 -6.00 -2.35
CA LYS A 113 20.91 -4.61 -1.92
C LYS A 113 20.14 -4.29 -0.64
N LEU A 114 18.87 -4.71 -0.55
CA LEU A 114 18.04 -4.54 0.63
C LEU A 114 18.63 -5.29 1.83
N LYS A 115 19.04 -6.55 1.64
CA LYS A 115 19.72 -7.36 2.66
C LYS A 115 20.98 -6.68 3.18
N LYS A 116 21.86 -6.21 2.29
CA LYS A 116 23.07 -5.44 2.66
C LYS A 116 22.73 -4.17 3.44
N PHE A 117 21.69 -3.45 3.04
CA PHE A 117 21.24 -2.25 3.73
C PHE A 117 20.71 -2.54 5.14
N ILE A 118 19.86 -3.56 5.30
CA ILE A 118 19.33 -3.98 6.60
C ILE A 118 20.46 -4.47 7.53
N THR A 119 21.37 -5.31 7.02
CA THR A 119 22.51 -5.82 7.80
C THR A 119 23.41 -4.68 8.28
N LYS A 120 23.75 -3.73 7.41
CA LYS A 120 24.56 -2.55 7.78
C LYS A 120 23.88 -1.69 8.84
N ARG A 121 22.56 -1.49 8.74
CA ARG A 121 21.78 -0.73 9.73
C ARG A 121 21.73 -1.44 11.07
N ARG A 122 21.58 -2.77 11.07
CA ARG A 122 21.61 -3.61 12.28
C ARG A 122 22.97 -3.53 12.98
N GLU A 123 24.06 -3.67 12.24
CA GLU A 123 25.42 -3.57 12.78
C GLU A 123 25.70 -2.18 13.38
N SER A 124 25.25 -1.11 12.72
CA SER A 124 25.34 0.25 13.26
C SER A 124 24.57 0.42 14.57
N PHE A 125 23.36 -0.14 14.68
CA PHE A 125 22.55 -0.09 15.90
C PHE A 125 23.19 -0.89 17.05
N LEU A 126 23.77 -2.05 16.76
CA LEU A 126 24.45 -2.88 17.76
C LEU A 126 25.75 -2.24 18.27
N ASN A 127 26.56 -1.67 17.36
CA ASN A 127 27.78 -0.96 17.75
C ASN A 127 27.49 0.30 18.56
N GLN A 128 26.40 1.01 18.26
CA GLN A 128 25.97 2.14 19.06
C GLN A 128 25.57 1.71 20.48
N LYS A 129 24.80 0.62 20.62
CA LYS A 129 24.39 0.10 21.95
C LYS A 129 25.57 -0.42 22.78
N SER A 130 26.59 -1.00 22.14
CA SER A 130 27.82 -1.47 22.81
C SER A 130 28.72 -0.35 23.32
N ASN A 131 28.58 0.89 22.83
CA ASN A 131 29.36 2.04 23.32
C ASN A 131 28.75 2.71 24.57
N TYR A 132 27.56 2.27 25.02
CA TYR A 132 26.87 2.79 26.21
C TYR A 132 26.81 1.78 27.37
N ILE A 133 27.44 0.61 27.23
CA ILE A 133 27.60 -0.43 28.26
C ILE A 133 29.10 -0.57 28.52
#